data_AF-A0A8S1CBV9-F1
#
_entry.id   AF-A0A8S1CBV9-F1
#
_cell.length_a   1.000
_cell.length_b   1.000
_cell.length_c   1.000
_cell.angle_alpha   90.00
_cell.angle_beta   90.00
_cell.angle_gamma   90.00
#
_symmetry.space_group_name_H-M   'P 1'
#
loop_
_entity.id
_entity.type
_entity.pdbx_description
1 polymer ?
#
loop_
_entity_poly.entity_id
_entity_poly.type
_entity_poly.pdbx_seq_one_letter_code
_entity_poly.pdbx_strand_id
1 'polypeptide(L)'
;MDRLLCCVTRRESRKVNKTIGLETFEERRTRWRSIRLMYLTMFVMSTGFTIILTAVWPYLTKLDPNVGKEFLGFVTAAGPLAETIFSPILGYWSNKSGSARQPLLATLALMVLASAGYSLLEAFPASTAKYWMIITRFLIGVSAANVTVIRSYISAATTLDERTGATSILALCQVMGYIFGPVVQSILTSLLGNDGFPIIEGFISMNMYTSVGWVIVVLSSINFVLLLPQFFTEQHIAVREEMKTQGISTPLPDSQPVWKKSKLDYLAAFSLIFGYFVLVFNIALLENLGIPIVMDQFAWTNEEAVYYMGIVMAVGAIISVTVIALLKFVCK
;
A
#
# COMPACT_ATOMS: atom_id res chain seq x y z
N MET A 1 1.80 -33.71 -21.96
CA MET A 1 2.16 -33.08 -20.67
C MET A 1 3.68 -33.05 -20.45
N ASP A 2 4.40 -34.14 -20.73
CA ASP A 2 5.85 -34.24 -20.46
C ASP A 2 6.75 -33.31 -21.29
N ARG A 3 6.39 -33.01 -22.55
CA ARG A 3 7.14 -32.02 -23.36
C ARG A 3 7.00 -30.59 -22.83
N LEU A 4 5.85 -30.25 -22.24
CA LEU A 4 5.64 -28.95 -21.60
C LEU A 4 6.43 -28.86 -20.29
N LEU A 5 6.40 -29.91 -19.46
CA LEU A 5 7.21 -30.00 -18.24
C LEU A 5 8.71 -29.92 -18.53
N CYS A 6 9.20 -30.61 -19.58
CA CYS A 6 10.61 -30.59 -19.96
C CYS A 6 11.06 -29.22 -20.51
N CYS A 7 10.18 -28.51 -21.24
CA CYS A 7 10.46 -27.14 -21.68
C CYS A 7 10.47 -26.16 -20.51
N VAL A 8 9.55 -26.31 -19.54
CA VAL A 8 9.49 -25.46 -18.35
C VAL A 8 10.74 -25.62 -17.49
N THR A 9 11.17 -26.87 -17.21
CA THR A 9 12.38 -27.14 -16.41
C THR A 9 13.66 -26.66 -17.09
N ARG A 10 13.78 -26.81 -18.42
CA ARG A 10 14.94 -26.32 -19.18
C ARG A 10 15.00 -24.79 -19.29
N ARG A 11 13.86 -24.11 -19.19
CA ARG A 11 13.75 -22.65 -19.18
C ARG A 11 14.01 -22.08 -17.78
N GLU A 12 13.57 -22.77 -16.73
CA GLU A 12 13.91 -22.45 -15.33
C GLU A 12 15.41 -22.63 -15.06
N SER A 13 16.04 -23.70 -15.55
CA SER A 13 17.49 -23.90 -15.43
C SER A 13 18.31 -22.82 -16.16
N ARG A 14 17.85 -22.34 -17.32
CA ARG A 14 18.44 -21.18 -18.02
C ARG A 14 18.29 -19.87 -17.24
N LYS A 15 17.11 -19.61 -16.65
CA LYS A 15 16.87 -18.41 -15.82
C LYS A 15 17.76 -18.42 -14.57
N VAL A 16 17.89 -19.58 -13.92
CA VAL A 16 18.78 -19.80 -12.78
C VAL A 16 20.24 -19.56 -13.17
N ASN A 17 20.73 -20.11 -14.29
CA ASN A 17 22.11 -19.85 -14.76
C ASN A 17 22.39 -18.37 -15.10
N LYS A 18 21.39 -17.63 -15.61
CA LYS A 18 21.54 -16.19 -15.93
C LYS A 18 21.63 -15.32 -14.67
N THR A 19 20.90 -15.68 -13.61
CA THR A 19 20.94 -14.99 -12.29
C THR A 19 22.17 -15.38 -11.47
N ILE A 20 22.65 -16.62 -11.53
CA ILE A 20 23.88 -17.06 -10.85
C ILE A 20 25.12 -16.27 -11.35
N GLY A 21 25.10 -15.77 -12.59
CA GLY A 21 26.14 -14.90 -13.11
C GLY A 21 26.04 -13.42 -12.71
N LEU A 22 25.11 -13.04 -11.82
CA LEU A 22 24.90 -11.67 -11.31
C LEU A 22 24.94 -11.59 -9.78
N GLU A 23 24.52 -12.66 -9.08
CA GLU A 23 24.48 -12.74 -7.62
C GLU A 23 24.79 -14.17 -7.16
N THR A 24 25.37 -14.29 -5.96
CA THR A 24 25.55 -15.58 -5.26
C THR A 24 24.21 -16.12 -4.74
N PHE A 25 24.16 -17.40 -4.39
CA PHE A 25 22.95 -18.01 -3.80
C PHE A 25 22.52 -17.35 -2.49
N GLU A 26 23.47 -16.91 -1.66
CA GLU A 26 23.19 -16.24 -0.38
C GLU A 26 22.66 -14.81 -0.58
N GLU A 27 23.26 -14.05 -1.51
CA GLU A 27 22.76 -12.73 -1.90
C GLU A 27 21.34 -12.83 -2.44
N ARG A 28 21.06 -13.82 -3.30
CA ARG A 28 19.71 -14.08 -3.82
C ARG A 28 18.72 -14.36 -2.70
N ARG A 29 19.08 -15.21 -1.75
CA ARG A 29 18.21 -15.54 -0.61
C ARG A 29 17.88 -14.30 0.22
N THR A 30 18.88 -13.47 0.48
CA THR A 30 18.73 -12.22 1.23
C THR A 30 17.87 -11.20 0.48
N ARG A 31 18.09 -11.03 -0.83
CA ARG A 31 17.28 -10.17 -1.71
C ARG A 31 15.81 -10.57 -1.71
N TRP A 32 15.52 -11.86 -1.87
CA TRP A 32 14.14 -12.35 -1.86
C TRP A 32 13.48 -12.27 -0.48
N ARG A 33 14.25 -12.35 0.60
CA ARG A 33 13.75 -12.03 1.95
C ARG A 33 13.29 -10.57 2.02
N SER A 34 14.13 -9.63 1.55
CA SER A 34 13.79 -8.20 1.51
C SER A 34 12.58 -7.89 0.61
N ILE A 35 12.47 -8.53 -0.55
CA ILE A 35 11.30 -8.41 -1.44
C ILE A 35 10.02 -8.89 -0.74
N ARG A 36 10.06 -10.01 0.00
CA ARG A 36 8.89 -10.50 0.75
C ARG A 36 8.51 -9.57 1.89
N LEU A 37 9.48 -8.94 2.55
CA LEU A 37 9.20 -7.91 3.55
C LEU A 37 8.47 -6.72 2.91
N MET A 38 8.87 -6.29 1.71
CA MET A 38 8.15 -5.24 0.98
C MET A 38 6.71 -5.62 0.64
N TYR A 39 6.45 -6.89 0.29
CA TYR A 39 5.08 -7.38 0.10
C TYR A 39 4.25 -7.30 1.37
N LEU A 40 4.81 -7.74 2.49
CA LEU A 40 4.16 -7.63 3.80
C LEU A 40 3.91 -6.16 4.17
N THR A 41 4.89 -5.29 3.94
CA THR A 41 4.75 -3.86 4.21
C THR A 41 3.63 -3.26 3.38
N MET A 42 3.56 -3.57 2.09
CA MET A 42 2.47 -3.11 1.23
C MET A 42 1.11 -3.59 1.75
N PHE A 43 0.98 -4.87 2.10
CA PHE A 43 -0.25 -5.44 2.63
C PHE A 43 -0.71 -4.74 3.93
N VAL A 44 0.20 -4.56 4.90
CA VAL A 44 -0.11 -3.92 6.19
C VAL A 44 -0.54 -2.47 5.99
N MET A 45 0.16 -1.73 5.12
CA MET A 45 -0.15 -0.33 4.83
C MET A 45 -1.52 -0.17 4.15
N SER A 46 -1.80 -1.00 3.15
CA SER A 46 -3.09 -1.01 2.46
C SER A 46 -4.24 -1.41 3.39
N THR A 47 -4.01 -2.40 4.26
CA THR A 47 -4.97 -2.78 5.30
C THR A 47 -5.25 -1.61 6.23
N GLY A 48 -4.22 -0.97 6.77
CA GLY A 48 -4.38 0.17 7.69
C GLY A 48 -5.13 1.34 7.06
N PHE A 49 -4.86 1.65 5.79
CA PHE A 49 -5.61 2.66 5.04
C PHE A 49 -7.10 2.33 4.96
N THR A 50 -7.47 1.12 4.52
CA THR A 50 -8.89 0.80 4.27
C THR A 50 -9.71 0.57 5.54
N ILE A 51 -9.16 -0.05 6.60
CA ILE A 51 -9.93 -0.19 7.86
C ILE A 51 -10.35 1.20 8.34
N ILE A 52 -9.40 2.12 8.35
CA ILE A 52 -9.61 3.51 8.73
C ILE A 52 -10.65 4.19 7.83
N LEU A 53 -10.54 4.03 6.50
CA LEU A 53 -11.44 4.67 5.54
C LEU A 53 -12.90 4.27 5.80
N THR A 54 -13.15 2.99 6.06
CA THR A 54 -14.51 2.46 6.30
C THR A 54 -15.11 2.94 7.62
N ALA A 55 -14.28 3.20 8.64
CA ALA A 55 -14.72 3.64 9.96
C ALA A 55 -14.93 5.16 10.08
N VAL A 56 -14.48 5.95 9.11
CA VAL A 56 -14.45 7.43 9.21
C VAL A 56 -15.82 8.01 9.46
N TRP A 57 -16.80 7.68 8.62
CA TRP A 57 -18.12 8.33 8.69
C TRP A 57 -18.84 8.03 10.01
N PRO A 58 -19.01 6.76 10.43
CA PRO A 58 -19.60 6.45 11.72
C PRO A 58 -18.87 7.12 12.90
N TYR A 59 -17.53 7.13 12.87
CA TYR A 59 -16.76 7.74 13.96
C TYR A 59 -16.91 9.27 13.99
N LEU A 60 -16.95 9.91 12.82
CA LEU A 60 -17.18 11.34 12.71
C LEU A 60 -18.56 11.73 13.24
N THR A 61 -19.61 10.96 12.93
CA THR A 61 -20.96 11.19 13.47
C THR A 61 -21.06 10.96 14.97
N LYS A 62 -20.23 10.06 15.53
CA LYS A 62 -20.12 9.87 16.98
C LYS A 62 -19.45 11.07 17.67
N LEU A 63 -18.41 11.64 17.04
CA LEU A 63 -17.68 12.79 17.60
C LEU A 63 -18.47 14.10 17.51
N ASP A 64 -19.22 14.32 16.43
CA ASP A 64 -20.08 15.48 16.22
C ASP A 64 -21.38 15.06 15.51
N PRO A 65 -22.49 14.85 16.25
CA PRO A 65 -23.77 14.44 15.66
C PRO A 65 -24.35 15.43 14.65
N ASN A 66 -23.92 16.70 14.67
CA ASN A 66 -24.41 17.74 13.77
C ASN A 66 -23.55 17.90 12.50
N VAL A 67 -22.57 17.01 12.29
CA VAL A 67 -21.63 17.11 11.18
C VAL A 67 -22.30 16.82 9.83
N GLY A 68 -22.15 17.74 8.87
CA GLY A 68 -22.65 17.58 7.52
C GLY A 68 -21.78 16.65 6.66
N LYS A 69 -22.39 16.06 5.62
CA LYS A 69 -21.69 15.21 4.62
C LYS A 69 -20.56 15.97 3.88
N GLU A 70 -20.67 17.29 3.76
CA GLU A 70 -19.62 18.13 3.17
C GLU A 70 -18.30 18.03 3.95
N PHE A 71 -18.37 17.96 5.28
CA PHE A 71 -17.18 17.83 6.12
C PHE A 71 -16.51 16.46 5.97
N LEU A 72 -17.30 15.40 5.78
CA LEU A 72 -16.76 14.08 5.44
C LEU A 72 -15.90 14.16 4.17
N GLY A 73 -16.33 14.91 3.16
CA GLY A 73 -15.56 15.12 1.93
C GLY A 73 -14.16 15.71 2.18
N PHE A 74 -14.04 16.68 3.08
CA PHE A 74 -12.73 17.22 3.48
C PHE A 74 -11.88 16.19 4.23
N VAL A 75 -12.49 15.40 5.13
CA VAL A 75 -11.80 14.35 5.89
C VAL A 75 -11.29 13.23 4.97
N THR A 76 -12.09 12.80 4.00
CA THR A 76 -11.71 11.75 3.04
C THR A 76 -10.70 12.24 2.01
N ALA A 77 -10.77 13.52 1.60
CA ALA A 77 -9.82 14.11 0.67
C ALA A 77 -8.43 14.37 1.28
N ALA A 78 -8.35 14.59 2.60
CA ALA A 78 -7.09 14.91 3.28
C ALA A 78 -6.01 13.84 3.09
N GLY A 79 -6.39 12.55 3.09
CA GLY A 79 -5.46 11.43 2.89
C GLY A 79 -4.81 11.44 1.50
N PRO A 80 -5.58 11.31 0.40
CA PRO A 80 -5.04 11.35 -0.96
C PRO A 80 -4.31 12.65 -1.31
N LEU A 81 -4.74 13.79 -0.76
CA LEU A 81 -4.04 15.06 -0.92
C LEU A 81 -2.62 15.00 -0.34
N ALA A 82 -2.48 14.49 0.89
CA ALA A 82 -1.19 14.29 1.52
C ALA A 82 -0.33 13.28 0.74
N GLU A 83 -0.91 12.16 0.32
CA GLU A 83 -0.19 11.15 -0.47
C GLU A 83 0.35 11.74 -1.79
N THR A 84 -0.45 12.57 -2.47
CA THR A 84 -0.08 13.22 -3.73
C THR A 84 1.11 14.17 -3.55
N ILE A 85 1.11 14.97 -2.47
CA ILE A 85 2.19 15.93 -2.18
C ILE A 85 3.45 15.21 -1.71
N PHE A 86 3.33 14.20 -0.86
CA PHE A 86 4.47 13.55 -0.21
C PHE A 86 5.07 12.38 -1.00
N SER A 87 4.35 11.80 -1.96
CA SER A 87 4.90 10.78 -2.86
C SER A 87 6.17 11.22 -3.61
N PRO A 88 6.21 12.38 -4.30
CA PRO A 88 7.44 12.84 -4.94
C PRO A 88 8.53 13.20 -3.92
N ILE A 89 8.16 13.73 -2.74
CA ILE A 89 9.12 14.10 -1.68
C ILE A 89 9.83 12.86 -1.14
N LEU A 90 9.08 11.80 -0.81
CA LEU A 90 9.65 10.54 -0.35
C LEU A 90 10.43 9.81 -1.45
N GLY A 91 9.95 9.88 -2.69
CA GLY A 91 10.68 9.36 -3.85
C GLY A 91 12.03 10.06 -4.03
N TYR A 92 12.06 11.39 -3.95
CA TYR A 92 13.30 12.17 -3.98
C TYR A 92 14.21 11.85 -2.80
N TRP A 93 13.67 11.75 -1.58
CA TRP A 93 14.45 11.38 -0.40
C TRP A 93 15.09 9.99 -0.57
N SER A 94 14.32 8.98 -0.97
CA SER A 94 14.84 7.62 -1.22
C SER A 94 15.94 7.60 -2.29
N ASN A 95 15.81 8.40 -3.34
CA ASN A 95 16.81 8.48 -4.39
C ASN A 95 18.08 9.18 -3.91
N LYS A 96 17.94 10.25 -3.12
CA LYS A 96 19.06 11.04 -2.58
C LYS A 96 19.82 10.30 -1.47
N SER A 97 19.12 9.57 -0.61
CA SER A 97 19.73 8.77 0.45
C SER A 97 20.38 7.48 -0.07
N GLY A 98 20.01 7.04 -1.28
CA GLY A 98 20.38 5.73 -1.81
C GLY A 98 19.78 4.55 -1.03
N SER A 99 18.86 4.82 -0.10
CA SER A 99 18.29 3.84 0.82
C SER A 99 16.77 4.00 0.87
N ALA A 100 16.05 2.93 0.54
CA ALA A 100 14.60 2.83 0.67
C ALA A 100 14.18 2.67 2.13
N ARG A 101 15.02 2.05 2.96
CA ARG A 101 14.74 1.73 4.37
C ARG A 101 14.47 2.97 5.20
N GLN A 102 15.29 4.00 5.06
CA GLN A 102 15.15 5.24 5.87
C GLN A 102 13.77 5.90 5.70
N PRO A 103 13.30 6.21 4.47
CA PRO A 103 11.96 6.73 4.26
C PRO A 103 10.85 5.75 4.67
N LEU A 104 11.04 4.43 4.49
CA LEU A 104 10.06 3.43 4.92
C LEU A 104 9.89 3.37 6.44
N LEU A 105 10.99 3.43 7.20
CA LEU A 105 10.92 3.47 8.67
C LEU A 105 10.26 4.76 9.17
N ALA A 106 10.58 5.90 8.56
CA ALA A 106 9.97 7.18 8.95
C ALA A 106 8.46 7.20 8.67
N THR A 107 8.02 6.69 7.53
CA THR A 107 6.59 6.59 7.21
C THR A 107 5.86 5.60 8.11
N LEU A 108 6.47 4.46 8.47
CA LEU A 108 5.88 3.51 9.41
C LEU A 108 5.77 4.08 10.83
N ALA A 109 6.80 4.79 11.30
CA ALA A 109 6.74 5.50 12.58
C ALA A 109 5.62 6.54 12.57
N LEU A 110 5.47 7.29 11.46
CA LEU A 110 4.38 8.23 11.30
C LEU A 110 3.02 7.55 11.28
N MET A 111 2.89 6.38 10.62
CA MET A 111 1.66 5.58 10.61
C MET A 111 1.26 5.15 12.03
N VAL A 112 2.23 4.72 12.84
CA VAL A 112 2.00 4.38 14.26
C VAL A 112 1.49 5.60 15.03
N LEU A 113 2.18 6.74 14.94
CA LEU A 113 1.80 7.96 15.65
C LEU A 113 0.43 8.48 15.21
N ALA A 114 0.17 8.50 13.91
CA ALA A 114 -1.08 9.00 13.35
C ALA A 114 -2.26 8.07 13.67
N SER A 115 -2.05 6.76 13.69
CA SER A 115 -3.08 5.77 14.07
C SER A 115 -3.37 5.79 15.57
N ALA A 116 -2.35 6.00 16.40
CA ALA A 116 -2.53 6.26 17.82
C ALA A 116 -3.32 7.56 18.05
N GLY A 117 -2.93 8.65 17.37
CA GLY A 117 -3.66 9.93 17.42
C GLY A 117 -5.11 9.79 16.96
N TYR A 118 -5.38 8.99 15.94
CA TYR A 118 -6.74 8.69 15.50
C TYR A 118 -7.55 7.94 16.57
N SER A 119 -6.95 6.98 17.26
CA SER A 119 -7.60 6.21 18.33
C SER A 119 -7.88 7.06 19.57
N LEU A 120 -7.17 8.18 19.72
CA LEU A 120 -7.27 9.10 20.85
C LEU A 120 -8.20 10.29 20.55
N LEU A 121 -8.91 10.31 19.41
CA LEU A 121 -9.77 11.44 19.06
C LEU A 121 -10.91 11.69 20.06
N GLU A 122 -11.39 10.64 20.74
CA GLU A 122 -12.41 10.76 21.81
C GLU A 122 -11.91 11.50 23.05
N ALA A 123 -10.59 11.57 23.27
CA ALA A 123 -10.01 12.30 24.39
C ALA A 123 -10.01 13.82 24.15
N PHE A 124 -10.23 14.28 22.91
CA PHE A 124 -10.30 15.70 22.59
C PHE A 124 -11.72 16.25 22.82
N PRO A 125 -11.86 17.55 23.13
CA PRO A 125 -13.18 18.17 23.24
C PRO A 125 -13.97 18.01 21.94
N ALA A 126 -15.26 17.66 22.05
CA ALA A 126 -16.16 17.40 20.92
C ALA A 126 -16.19 18.52 19.88
N SER A 127 -16.05 19.79 20.31
CA SER A 127 -15.97 20.96 19.43
C SER A 127 -14.76 20.93 18.47
N THR A 128 -13.68 20.24 18.85
CA THR A 128 -12.40 20.23 18.11
C THR A 128 -12.04 18.86 17.53
N ALA A 129 -12.61 17.77 18.03
CA ALA A 129 -12.25 16.41 17.66
C ALA A 129 -12.35 16.15 16.14
N LYS A 130 -13.36 16.74 15.48
CA LYS A 130 -13.54 16.64 14.02
C LYS A 130 -12.37 17.24 13.21
N TYR A 131 -11.73 18.31 13.69
CA TYR A 131 -10.57 18.90 13.02
C TYR A 131 -9.31 18.07 13.26
N TRP A 132 -9.16 17.48 14.45
CA TRP A 132 -8.10 16.52 14.72
C TRP A 132 -8.22 15.25 13.85
N MET A 133 -9.44 14.86 13.47
CA MET A 133 -9.65 13.78 12.51
C MET A 133 -9.05 14.12 11.13
N ILE A 134 -9.21 15.36 10.64
CA ILE A 134 -8.58 15.80 9.39
C ILE A 134 -7.05 15.70 9.50
N ILE A 135 -6.48 16.17 10.61
CA ILE A 135 -5.03 16.14 10.83
C ILE A 135 -4.50 14.70 10.85
N THR A 136 -5.14 13.81 11.61
CA THR A 136 -4.73 12.40 11.67
C THR A 136 -4.87 11.72 10.30
N ARG A 137 -5.94 12.00 9.55
CA ARG A 137 -6.10 11.54 8.15
C ARG A 137 -4.99 12.03 7.22
N PHE A 138 -4.64 13.31 7.33
CA PHE A 138 -3.55 13.89 6.55
C PHE A 138 -2.23 13.17 6.85
N LEU A 139 -1.90 12.97 8.13
CA LEU A 139 -0.67 12.26 8.54
C LEU A 139 -0.65 10.79 8.09
N ILE A 140 -1.80 10.10 8.13
CA ILE A 140 -1.94 8.76 7.57
C ILE A 140 -1.68 8.79 6.06
N GLY A 141 -2.20 9.78 5.33
CA GLY A 141 -1.92 9.98 3.91
C GLY A 141 -0.43 10.23 3.61
N VAL A 142 0.26 11.01 4.45
CA VAL A 142 1.73 11.15 4.36
C VAL A 142 2.42 9.80 4.52
N SER A 143 1.97 8.96 5.45
CA SER A 143 2.53 7.62 5.63
C SER A 143 2.26 6.70 4.43
N ALA A 144 1.10 6.84 3.77
CA ALA A 144 0.69 6.03 2.61
C ALA A 144 1.55 6.30 1.37
N ALA A 145 2.21 7.46 1.29
CA ALA A 145 3.17 7.77 0.22
C ALA A 145 4.37 6.81 0.17
N ASN A 146 4.56 5.94 1.18
CA ASN A 146 5.54 4.88 1.18
C ASN A 146 5.39 3.86 0.03
N VAL A 147 4.18 3.73 -0.54
CA VAL A 147 3.88 2.93 -1.74
C VAL A 147 4.85 3.28 -2.88
N THR A 148 5.18 4.56 -3.04
CA THR A 148 6.13 5.05 -4.05
C THR A 148 7.53 4.48 -3.84
N VAL A 149 8.02 4.46 -2.60
CA VAL A 149 9.33 3.94 -2.24
C VAL A 149 9.38 2.42 -2.40
N ILE A 150 8.33 1.71 -1.99
CA ILE A 150 8.22 0.25 -2.15
C ILE A 150 8.29 -0.14 -3.63
N ARG A 151 7.50 0.52 -4.50
CA ARG A 151 7.48 0.24 -5.94
C ARG A 151 8.83 0.53 -6.59
N SER A 152 9.48 1.63 -6.21
CA SER A 152 10.83 1.98 -6.67
C SER A 152 11.85 0.90 -6.25
N TYR A 153 11.84 0.50 -4.98
CA TYR A 153 12.73 -0.54 -4.47
C TYR A 153 12.52 -1.89 -5.16
N ILE A 154 11.27 -2.34 -5.34
CA ILE A 154 10.98 -3.59 -6.04
C ILE A 154 11.50 -3.56 -7.48
N SER A 155 11.36 -2.43 -8.18
CA SER A 155 11.92 -2.27 -9.53
C SER A 155 13.45 -2.38 -9.54
N ALA A 156 14.12 -1.82 -8.53
CA ALA A 156 15.58 -1.86 -8.38
C ALA A 156 16.12 -3.22 -7.87
N ALA A 157 15.34 -3.94 -7.05
CA ALA A 157 15.69 -5.22 -6.44
C ALA A 157 15.31 -6.43 -7.30
N THR A 158 14.73 -6.22 -8.48
CA THR A 158 14.35 -7.29 -9.41
C THR A 158 15.03 -7.16 -10.76
N THR A 159 15.34 -8.31 -11.36
CA THR A 159 15.84 -8.37 -12.74
C THR A 159 14.71 -8.18 -13.73
N LEU A 160 15.01 -7.86 -14.99
CA LEU A 160 14.00 -7.69 -16.05
C LEU A 160 13.06 -8.89 -16.17
N ASP A 161 13.62 -10.11 -16.07
CA ASP A 161 12.87 -11.36 -16.17
C ASP A 161 11.98 -11.64 -14.93
N GLU A 162 12.32 -11.08 -13.77
CA GLU A 162 11.59 -11.26 -12.50
C GLU A 162 10.59 -10.12 -12.21
N ARG A 163 10.82 -8.92 -12.78
CA ARG A 163 10.13 -7.67 -12.43
C ARG A 163 8.62 -7.77 -12.55
N THR A 164 8.09 -8.22 -13.70
CA THR A 164 6.64 -8.35 -13.90
C THR A 164 5.99 -9.30 -12.89
N GLY A 165 6.65 -10.42 -12.58
CA GLY A 165 6.17 -11.37 -11.58
C GLY A 165 6.22 -10.79 -10.16
N ALA A 166 7.24 -10.02 -9.83
CA ALA A 166 7.38 -9.41 -8.52
C ALA A 166 6.39 -8.24 -8.31
N THR A 167 6.19 -7.40 -9.34
CA THR A 167 5.23 -6.29 -9.31
C THR A 167 3.79 -6.78 -9.27
N SER A 168 3.45 -7.89 -9.93
CA SER A 168 2.10 -8.48 -9.85
C SER A 168 1.79 -9.02 -8.44
N ILE A 169 2.74 -9.71 -7.80
CA ILE A 169 2.57 -10.16 -6.40
C ILE A 169 2.44 -8.96 -5.46
N LEU A 170 3.22 -7.89 -5.67
CA LEU A 170 3.09 -6.65 -4.91
C LEU A 170 1.67 -6.05 -5.03
N ALA A 171 1.14 -5.98 -6.25
CA ALA A 171 -0.22 -5.50 -6.50
C ALA A 171 -1.27 -6.41 -5.85
N LEU A 172 -1.08 -7.73 -5.87
CA LEU A 172 -1.94 -8.68 -5.17
C LEU A 172 -1.97 -8.38 -3.66
N CYS A 173 -0.81 -8.18 -3.04
CA CYS A 173 -0.73 -7.84 -1.62
C CYS A 173 -1.45 -6.52 -1.29
N GLN A 174 -1.36 -5.52 -2.16
CA GLN A 174 -2.09 -4.26 -2.02
C GLN A 174 -3.62 -4.48 -2.05
N VAL A 175 -4.13 -5.19 -3.06
CA VAL A 175 -5.57 -5.52 -3.20
C VAL A 175 -6.07 -6.35 -2.03
N MET A 176 -5.29 -7.35 -1.60
CA MET A 176 -5.61 -8.16 -0.43
C MET A 176 -5.72 -7.32 0.84
N GLY A 177 -4.84 -6.33 1.03
CA GLY A 177 -4.92 -5.42 2.17
C GLY A 177 -6.20 -4.59 2.15
N TYR A 178 -6.59 -4.08 0.98
CA TYR A 178 -7.86 -3.35 0.82
C TYR A 178 -9.09 -4.22 1.13
N ILE A 179 -9.07 -5.51 0.77
CA ILE A 179 -10.16 -6.44 1.10
C ILE A 179 -10.16 -6.80 2.60
N PHE A 180 -8.99 -6.99 3.20
CA PHE A 180 -8.88 -7.37 4.60
C PHE A 180 -9.30 -6.25 5.55
N GLY A 181 -9.17 -4.99 5.14
CA GLY A 181 -9.51 -3.86 6.01
C GLY A 181 -10.95 -3.88 6.53
N PRO A 182 -11.98 -3.83 5.65
CA PRO A 182 -13.37 -3.89 6.06
C PRO A 182 -13.73 -5.19 6.82
N VAL A 183 -13.05 -6.30 6.53
CA VAL A 183 -13.26 -7.58 7.25
C VAL A 183 -12.80 -7.46 8.70
N VAL A 184 -11.60 -6.90 8.92
CA VAL A 184 -11.09 -6.64 10.27
C VAL A 184 -12.00 -5.65 11.01
N GLN A 185 -12.47 -4.60 10.34
CA GLN A 185 -13.46 -3.66 10.92
C GLN A 185 -14.72 -4.39 11.39
N SER A 186 -15.29 -5.24 10.55
CA SER A 186 -16.54 -5.95 10.84
C SER A 186 -16.40 -6.88 12.04
N ILE A 187 -15.26 -7.58 12.16
CA ILE A 187 -14.94 -8.41 13.31
C ILE A 187 -14.84 -7.56 14.59
N LEU A 188 -14.15 -6.41 14.54
CA LEU A 188 -14.03 -5.50 15.68
C LEU A 188 -15.38 -4.93 16.11
N THR A 189 -16.24 -4.57 15.14
CA THR A 189 -17.61 -4.10 15.41
C THR A 189 -18.44 -5.17 16.12
N SER A 190 -18.33 -6.43 15.71
CA SER A 190 -19.05 -7.56 16.35
C SER A 190 -18.55 -7.85 17.78
N LEU A 191 -17.25 -7.69 18.03
CA LEU A 191 -16.64 -8.01 19.33
C LEU A 191 -16.79 -6.90 20.38
N LEU A 192 -16.67 -5.62 20.01
CA LEU A 192 -16.62 -4.50 20.96
C LEU A 192 -17.89 -3.64 21.00
N GLY A 193 -18.72 -3.62 19.94
CA GLY A 193 -19.88 -2.74 19.88
C GLY A 193 -19.55 -1.23 19.94
N ASN A 194 -20.58 -0.40 20.11
CA ASN A 194 -20.47 1.08 20.09
C ASN A 194 -19.92 1.65 21.41
N ASP A 195 -20.35 1.07 22.53
CA ASP A 195 -20.03 1.55 23.87
C ASP A 195 -18.70 1.00 24.40
N GLY A 196 -18.29 -0.19 23.93
CA GLY A 196 -16.97 -0.75 24.20
C GLY A 196 -16.67 -0.95 25.70
N PHE A 197 -15.37 -1.01 26.02
CA PHE A 197 -14.88 -1.05 27.41
C PHE A 197 -14.01 0.19 27.69
N PRO A 198 -14.22 0.91 28.81
CA PRO A 198 -13.36 2.04 29.17
C PRO A 198 -11.96 1.54 29.53
N ILE A 199 -10.92 2.05 28.86
CA ILE A 199 -9.51 1.81 29.24
C ILE A 199 -9.12 2.75 30.39
N ILE A 200 -9.51 4.01 30.27
CA ILE A 200 -9.36 5.03 31.30
C ILE A 200 -10.74 5.66 31.48
N GLU A 201 -11.31 5.51 32.68
CA GLU A 201 -12.62 6.04 33.03
C GLU A 201 -12.71 7.54 32.68
N GLY A 202 -13.61 7.89 31.76
CA GLY A 202 -13.83 9.28 31.32
C GLY A 202 -12.83 9.86 30.32
N PHE A 203 -11.80 9.14 29.87
CA PHE A 203 -10.77 9.68 28.96
C PHE A 203 -10.56 8.88 27.69
N ILE A 204 -10.50 7.54 27.77
CA ILE A 204 -10.26 6.67 26.61
C ILE A 204 -11.17 5.45 26.71
N SER A 205 -12.06 5.28 25.74
CA SER A 205 -12.87 4.07 25.59
C SER A 205 -12.36 3.21 24.43
N MET A 206 -12.20 1.91 24.66
CA MET A 206 -11.92 0.94 23.60
C MET A 206 -13.24 0.48 23.01
N ASN A 207 -13.61 1.06 21.88
CA ASN A 207 -14.82 0.74 21.14
C ASN A 207 -14.45 0.31 19.72
N MET A 208 -15.46 0.02 18.89
CA MET A 208 -15.23 -0.41 17.51
C MET A 208 -14.48 0.61 16.62
N TYR A 209 -14.42 1.89 17.00
CA TYR A 209 -13.76 2.94 16.23
C TYR A 209 -12.32 3.18 16.70
N THR A 210 -12.09 3.19 18.02
CA THR A 210 -10.77 3.40 18.60
C THR A 210 -9.89 2.15 18.52
N SER A 211 -10.48 0.96 18.61
CA SER A 211 -9.75 -0.33 18.48
C SER A 211 -9.06 -0.50 17.13
N VAL A 212 -9.62 0.08 16.07
CA VAL A 212 -9.10 0.05 14.70
C VAL A 212 -7.69 0.64 14.62
N GLY A 213 -7.52 1.85 15.16
CA GLY A 213 -6.22 2.51 15.11
C GLY A 213 -5.20 1.77 15.99
N TRP A 214 -5.61 1.17 17.10
CA TRP A 214 -4.73 0.32 17.91
C TRP A 214 -4.28 -0.96 17.19
N VAL A 215 -5.16 -1.62 16.44
CA VAL A 215 -4.77 -2.77 15.59
C VAL A 215 -3.71 -2.33 14.58
N ILE A 216 -3.88 -1.16 13.96
CA ILE A 216 -2.92 -0.63 12.99
C ILE A 216 -1.60 -0.24 13.67
N VAL A 217 -1.63 0.30 14.89
CA VAL A 217 -0.44 0.57 15.69
C VAL A 217 0.36 -0.71 15.91
N VAL A 218 -0.29 -1.80 16.31
CA VAL A 218 0.37 -3.10 16.52
C VAL A 218 0.95 -3.63 15.22
N LEU A 219 0.16 -3.71 14.15
CA LEU A 219 0.62 -4.21 12.86
C LEU A 219 1.78 -3.38 12.27
N SER A 220 1.69 -2.06 12.38
CA SER A 220 2.71 -1.14 11.86
C SER A 220 3.98 -1.17 12.72
N SER A 221 3.86 -1.37 14.04
CA SER A 221 5.00 -1.53 14.93
C SER A 221 5.75 -2.84 14.65
N ILE A 222 5.04 -3.94 14.43
CA ILE A 222 5.64 -5.21 14.00
C ILE A 222 6.38 -5.02 12.67
N ASN A 223 5.74 -4.37 11.69
CA ASN A 223 6.34 -4.10 10.39
C ASN A 223 7.58 -3.18 10.50
N PHE A 224 7.55 -2.19 11.38
CA PHE A 224 8.71 -1.33 11.68
C PHE A 224 9.90 -2.15 12.20
N VAL A 225 9.65 -3.06 13.16
CA VAL A 225 10.69 -3.97 13.68
C VAL A 225 11.25 -4.88 12.59
N LEU A 226 10.40 -5.40 11.70
CA LEU A 226 10.81 -6.24 10.59
C LEU A 226 11.64 -5.50 9.52
N LEU A 227 11.57 -4.16 9.46
CA LEU A 227 12.40 -3.36 8.56
C LEU A 227 13.69 -2.82 9.19
N LEU A 228 13.96 -3.20 10.44
CA LEU A 228 15.25 -2.92 11.07
C LEU A 228 16.40 -3.63 10.34
N PRO A 229 17.64 -3.09 10.44
CA PRO A 229 18.84 -3.61 9.75
C PRO A 229 19.11 -5.11 9.92
N GLN A 230 18.61 -5.71 10.99
CA GLN A 230 18.78 -7.14 11.29
C GLN A 230 18.04 -8.03 10.28
N PHE A 231 16.87 -7.60 9.80
CA PHE A 231 15.99 -8.40 8.95
C PHE A 231 15.95 -7.91 7.50
N PHE A 232 16.07 -6.60 7.29
CA PHE A 232 16.03 -6.00 5.96
C PHE A 232 17.43 -5.56 5.48
N THR A 233 17.83 -6.09 4.33
CA THR A 233 19.09 -5.76 3.67
C THR A 233 18.81 -5.29 2.25
N GLU A 234 19.29 -4.09 1.91
CA GLU A 234 19.08 -3.48 0.61
C GLU A 234 19.96 -4.12 -0.45
N GLN A 235 19.38 -4.42 -1.61
CA GLN A 235 20.05 -5.08 -2.73
C GLN A 235 19.50 -4.49 -4.03
N HIS A 236 20.36 -3.85 -4.83
CA HIS A 236 19.99 -3.20 -6.09
C HIS A 236 20.53 -3.99 -7.29
N ILE A 237 19.86 -5.09 -7.64
CA ILE A 237 20.33 -5.99 -8.70
C ILE A 237 20.14 -5.42 -10.11
N ALA A 238 19.15 -4.54 -10.32
CA ALA A 238 18.86 -3.97 -11.63
C ALA A 238 20.05 -3.17 -12.18
N VAL A 239 20.80 -2.50 -11.30
CA VAL A 239 22.02 -1.76 -11.67
C VAL A 239 23.11 -2.71 -12.16
N ARG A 240 23.31 -3.85 -11.48
CA ARG A 240 24.28 -4.88 -11.89
C ARG A 240 23.91 -5.54 -13.23
N GLU A 241 22.61 -5.76 -13.46
CA GLU A 241 22.10 -6.31 -14.73
C GLU A 241 22.32 -5.33 -15.91
N GLU A 242 22.07 -4.04 -15.69
CA GLU A 242 22.30 -2.99 -16.69
C GLU A 242 23.79 -2.84 -17.01
N MET A 243 24.67 -2.84 -16.00
CA MET A 243 26.13 -2.80 -16.19
C MET A 243 26.63 -3.97 -17.06
N LYS A 244 26.13 -5.19 -16.78
CA LYS A 244 26.47 -6.37 -17.57
C LYS A 244 25.96 -6.28 -19.02
N THR A 245 24.76 -5.76 -19.22
CA THR A 245 24.17 -5.56 -20.55
C THR A 245 24.95 -4.54 -21.38
N GLN A 246 25.50 -3.51 -20.74
CA GLN A 246 26.36 -2.50 -21.37
C GLN A 246 27.83 -2.93 -21.52
N GLY A 247 28.20 -4.16 -21.10
CA GLY A 247 29.57 -4.67 -21.18
C GLY A 247 30.56 -4.02 -20.20
N ILE A 248 30.06 -3.38 -19.14
CA ILE A 248 30.88 -2.73 -18.11
C ILE A 248 31.26 -3.78 -17.07
N SER A 249 32.52 -4.18 -17.05
CA SER A 249 33.04 -5.27 -16.20
C SER A 249 33.57 -4.81 -14.83
N THR A 250 33.69 -3.50 -14.59
CA THR A 250 34.16 -2.93 -13.32
C THR A 250 32.99 -2.33 -12.51
N PRO A 251 32.99 -2.46 -11.17
CA PRO A 251 32.07 -1.72 -10.33
C PRO A 251 32.34 -0.22 -10.54
N LEU A 252 31.38 0.50 -11.14
CA LEU A 252 31.44 1.95 -11.14
C LEU A 252 31.35 2.44 -9.69
N PRO A 253 32.08 3.50 -9.30
CA PRO A 253 31.85 4.18 -8.03
C PRO A 253 30.35 4.52 -7.89
N ASP A 254 29.81 4.47 -6.67
CA ASP A 254 28.39 4.77 -6.30
C ASP A 254 27.84 6.09 -6.90
N SER A 255 28.70 6.95 -7.45
CA SER A 255 28.42 8.27 -7.96
C SER A 255 28.16 8.38 -9.47
N GLN A 256 28.29 7.32 -10.28
CA GLN A 256 28.02 7.39 -11.73
C GLN A 256 26.68 6.75 -12.15
N PRO A 257 25.67 7.55 -12.54
CA PRO A 257 24.38 7.02 -12.98
C PRO A 257 24.50 6.29 -14.32
N VAL A 258 24.32 4.97 -14.30
CA VAL A 258 24.23 4.08 -15.49
C VAL A 258 23.14 4.55 -16.48
N TRP A 259 22.12 5.25 -15.99
CA TRP A 259 20.98 5.78 -16.75
C TRP A 259 21.32 6.87 -17.76
N LYS A 260 22.51 7.51 -17.69
CA LYS A 260 22.90 8.59 -18.62
C LYS A 260 22.97 8.14 -20.09
N LYS A 261 23.04 6.84 -20.35
CA LYS A 261 23.09 6.27 -21.70
C LYS A 261 21.71 5.92 -22.29
N SER A 262 20.67 5.71 -21.47
CA SER A 262 19.33 5.41 -21.99
C SER A 262 18.59 6.71 -22.30
N LYS A 263 18.26 6.96 -23.57
CA LYS A 263 17.35 8.05 -23.92
C LYS A 263 15.97 7.71 -23.39
N LEU A 264 15.50 8.45 -22.39
CA LEU A 264 14.12 8.32 -21.93
C LEU A 264 13.20 8.90 -23.00
N ASP A 265 12.25 8.10 -23.49
CA ASP A 265 11.17 8.63 -24.31
C ASP A 265 10.16 9.33 -23.40
N TYR A 266 10.23 10.65 -23.37
CA TYR A 266 9.35 11.49 -22.55
C TYR A 266 7.87 11.33 -22.93
N LEU A 267 7.56 11.08 -24.21
CA LEU A 267 6.17 10.90 -24.65
C LEU A 267 5.62 9.58 -24.12
N ALA A 268 6.39 8.50 -24.26
CA ALA A 268 6.01 7.20 -23.71
C ALA A 268 5.86 7.26 -22.18
N ALA A 269 6.83 7.85 -21.46
CA ALA A 269 6.77 8.00 -20.01
C ALA A 269 5.54 8.81 -19.57
N PHE A 270 5.28 9.96 -20.21
CA PHE A 270 4.12 10.78 -19.92
C PHE A 270 2.80 10.03 -20.18
N SER A 271 2.70 9.33 -21.31
CA SER A 271 1.49 8.56 -21.66
C SER A 271 1.19 7.46 -20.62
N LEU A 272 2.21 6.77 -20.10
CA LEU A 272 2.06 5.74 -19.08
C LEU A 272 1.64 6.35 -17.73
N ILE A 273 2.24 7.47 -17.33
CA ILE A 273 1.90 8.16 -16.08
C ILE A 273 0.47 8.68 -16.15
N PHE A 274 0.09 9.32 -17.25
CA PHE A 274 -1.25 9.85 -17.46
C PHE A 274 -2.30 8.73 -17.52
N GLY A 275 -2.01 7.62 -18.23
CA GLY A 275 -2.87 6.45 -18.25
C GLY A 275 -3.07 5.84 -16.87
N TYR A 276 -2.01 5.74 -16.07
CA TYR A 276 -2.09 5.27 -14.68
C TYR A 276 -2.90 6.23 -13.80
N PHE A 277 -2.74 7.54 -13.97
CA PHE A 277 -3.55 8.55 -13.29
C PHE A 277 -5.04 8.37 -13.60
N VAL A 278 -5.42 8.27 -14.88
CA VAL A 278 -6.82 8.07 -15.29
C VAL A 278 -7.38 6.78 -14.70
N LEU A 279 -6.61 5.69 -14.71
CA LEU A 279 -7.03 4.42 -14.12
C LEU A 279 -7.34 4.56 -12.62
N VAL A 280 -6.41 5.11 -11.84
CA VAL A 280 -6.56 5.28 -10.38
C VAL A 280 -7.66 6.28 -10.05
N PHE A 281 -7.79 7.36 -10.84
CA PHE A 281 -8.84 8.35 -10.68
C PHE A 281 -10.23 7.74 -10.85
N ASN A 282 -10.44 6.87 -11.86
CA ASN A 282 -11.70 6.17 -12.04
C ASN A 282 -12.02 5.23 -10.87
N ILE A 283 -11.01 4.51 -10.34
CA ILE A 283 -11.19 3.64 -9.16
C ILE A 283 -11.62 4.48 -7.96
N ALA A 284 -10.94 5.60 -7.68
CA ALA A 284 -11.26 6.47 -6.56
C ALA A 284 -12.66 7.10 -6.67
N LEU A 285 -13.09 7.46 -7.88
CA LEU A 285 -14.45 7.95 -8.12
C LEU A 285 -15.50 6.88 -7.81
N LEU A 286 -15.30 5.65 -8.32
CA LEU A 286 -16.23 4.54 -8.07
C LEU A 286 -16.29 4.17 -6.59
N GLU A 287 -15.15 4.17 -5.90
CA GLU A 287 -15.08 3.86 -4.46
C GLU A 287 -15.81 4.89 -3.60
N ASN A 288 -15.63 6.19 -3.86
CA ASN A 288 -16.21 7.24 -3.03
C ASN A 288 -17.65 7.62 -3.41
N LEU A 289 -18.00 7.57 -4.70
CA LEU A 289 -19.30 8.00 -5.20
C LEU A 289 -20.21 6.84 -5.57
N GLY A 290 -19.72 5.59 -5.59
CA GLY A 290 -20.50 4.43 -6.02
C GLY A 290 -21.81 4.28 -5.24
N ILE A 291 -21.75 4.32 -3.91
CA ILE A 291 -22.94 4.19 -3.05
C ILE A 291 -23.92 5.38 -3.27
N PRO A 292 -23.50 6.66 -3.19
CA PRO A 292 -24.40 7.78 -3.50
C PRO A 292 -25.03 7.71 -4.90
N ILE A 293 -24.26 7.32 -5.92
CA ILE A 293 -24.74 7.24 -7.31
C ILE A 293 -25.83 6.18 -7.45
N VAL A 294 -25.64 4.98 -6.89
CA VAL A 294 -26.67 3.93 -7.02
C VAL A 294 -27.93 4.26 -6.22
N MET A 295 -27.80 4.95 -5.10
CA MET A 295 -28.95 5.44 -4.34
C MET A 295 -29.75 6.47 -5.14
N ASP A 296 -29.08 7.41 -5.80
CA ASP A 296 -29.73 8.47 -6.59
C ASP A 296 -30.33 7.92 -7.90
N GLN A 297 -29.59 7.07 -8.62
CA GLN A 297 -30.00 6.55 -9.93
C GLN A 297 -31.03 5.42 -9.86
N PHE A 298 -30.94 4.55 -8.86
CA PHE A 298 -31.85 3.39 -8.72
C PHE A 298 -32.87 3.56 -7.59
N ALA A 299 -32.89 4.71 -6.92
CA ALA A 299 -33.75 4.98 -5.75
C ALA A 299 -33.62 3.90 -4.64
N TRP A 300 -32.45 3.27 -4.54
CA TRP A 300 -32.18 2.25 -3.52
C TRP A 300 -32.12 2.85 -2.13
N THR A 301 -32.62 2.10 -1.15
CA THR A 301 -32.40 2.44 0.27
C THR A 301 -30.93 2.32 0.64
N ASN A 302 -30.50 2.95 1.75
CA ASN A 302 -29.11 2.84 2.24
C ASN A 302 -28.69 1.37 2.43
N GLU A 303 -29.60 0.54 2.96
CA GLU A 303 -29.32 -0.87 3.22
C GLU A 303 -29.15 -1.67 1.93
N GLU A 304 -30.05 -1.49 0.96
CA GLU A 304 -29.97 -2.14 -0.35
C GLU A 304 -28.71 -1.70 -1.12
N ALA A 305 -28.40 -0.41 -1.12
CA ALA A 305 -27.23 0.12 -1.81
C ALA A 305 -25.92 -0.44 -1.24
N VAL A 306 -25.78 -0.48 0.08
CA VAL A 306 -24.62 -1.07 0.75
C VAL A 306 -24.53 -2.58 0.46
N TYR A 307 -25.65 -3.29 0.49
CA TYR A 307 -25.69 -4.73 0.24
C TYR A 307 -25.27 -5.09 -1.19
N TYR A 308 -25.91 -4.50 -2.20
CA TYR A 308 -25.63 -4.82 -3.61
C TYR A 308 -24.24 -4.34 -4.04
N MET A 309 -23.83 -3.13 -3.64
CA MET A 309 -22.47 -2.66 -3.91
C MET A 309 -21.42 -3.53 -3.22
N GLY A 310 -21.70 -4.01 -2.01
CA GLY A 310 -20.86 -4.98 -1.31
C GLY A 310 -20.66 -6.26 -2.10
N ILE A 311 -21.72 -6.84 -2.67
CA ILE A 311 -21.63 -8.04 -3.54
C ILE A 311 -20.81 -7.74 -4.80
N VAL A 312 -21.07 -6.62 -5.48
CA VAL A 312 -20.34 -6.24 -6.70
C VAL A 312 -18.85 -6.09 -6.41
N MET A 313 -18.49 -5.43 -5.32
CA MET A 313 -17.09 -5.27 -4.91
C MET A 313 -16.44 -6.60 -4.53
N ALA A 314 -17.17 -7.50 -3.84
CA ALA A 314 -16.66 -8.83 -3.48
C ALA A 314 -16.40 -9.70 -4.73
N VAL A 315 -17.33 -9.72 -5.69
CA VAL A 315 -17.14 -10.43 -6.97
C VAL A 315 -15.99 -9.82 -7.76
N GLY A 316 -15.93 -8.48 -7.85
CA GLY A 316 -14.83 -7.77 -8.52
C GLY A 316 -13.47 -8.07 -7.89
N ALA A 317 -13.41 -8.15 -6.56
CA ALA A 317 -12.22 -8.55 -5.82
C ALA A 317 -11.77 -9.98 -6.16
N ILE A 318 -12.69 -10.96 -6.18
CA ILE A 318 -12.38 -12.35 -6.54
C ILE A 318 -11.84 -12.43 -7.98
N ILE A 319 -12.49 -11.73 -8.92
CA ILE A 319 -12.04 -11.66 -10.32
C ILE A 319 -10.64 -11.04 -10.39
N SER A 320 -10.42 -9.92 -9.70
CA SER A 320 -9.12 -9.23 -9.67
C SER A 320 -8.00 -10.11 -9.13
N VAL A 321 -8.22 -10.76 -7.98
CA VAL A 321 -7.27 -11.72 -7.38
C VAL A 321 -6.96 -12.87 -8.34
N THR A 322 -7.98 -13.41 -9.02
CA THR A 322 -7.82 -14.49 -9.98
C THR A 322 -7.00 -14.04 -11.20
N VAL A 323 -7.31 -12.89 -11.79
CA VAL A 323 -6.57 -12.33 -12.94
C VAL A 323 -5.11 -12.07 -12.56
N ILE A 324 -4.85 -11.46 -11.41
CA ILE A 324 -3.49 -11.18 -10.95
C ILE A 324 -2.71 -12.48 -10.69
N ALA A 325 -3.35 -13.51 -10.13
CA ALA A 325 -2.74 -14.82 -9.96
C ALA A 325 -2.41 -15.49 -11.31
N LEU A 326 -3.29 -15.34 -12.31
CA LEU A 326 -3.11 -15.89 -13.65
C LEU A 326 -2.05 -15.16 -14.47
N LEU A 327 -1.83 -13.86 -14.26
CA LEU A 327 -0.78 -13.09 -14.96
C LEU A 327 0.61 -13.72 -14.81
N LYS A 328 0.90 -14.35 -13.66
CA LYS A 328 2.17 -15.06 -13.44
C LYS A 328 2.38 -16.24 -14.39
N PHE A 329 1.31 -16.87 -14.87
CA PHE A 329 1.35 -17.97 -15.84
C PHE A 329 1.38 -17.46 -17.28
N VAL A 330 0.66 -16.38 -17.57
CA VAL A 330 0.53 -15.81 -18.93
C VAL A 330 1.78 -15.03 -19.34
N CYS A 331 2.42 -14.28 -18.43
CA CYS A 331 3.60 -13.47 -18.73
C CYS A 331 4.93 -14.24 -18.67
N LYS A 332 4.94 -15.58 -18.66
CA LYS A 332 6.14 -16.41 -18.39
C LYS A 332 6.85 -16.96 -19.63
#